data_AF-A0A939G2H7-F1
#
_entry.id   AF-A0A939G2H7-F1
#
_cell.length_a   1.000
_cell.length_b   1.000
_cell.length_c   1.000
_cell.angle_alpha   90.00
_cell.angle_beta   90.00
_cell.angle_gamma   90.00
#
_symmetry.space_group_name_H-M   'P 1'
#
loop_
_entity.id
_entity.type
_entity.pdbx_description
1 polymer ?
#
loop_
_entity_poly.entity_id
_entity_poly.type
_entity_poly.pdbx_seq_one_letter_code
_entity_poly.pdbx_strand_id
1 'polypeptide(L)'
;MKKIDTEQLAGSAQKSFSLARDGRLTATQQTNMLTQGMRLRASLISALSAEFADSVKQVDEANQQLTALNGWLTETNTAITHIADTIKQAAAAASLVEKLLKKAVSIL
;
A
#
# COMPACT_ATOMS: atom_id res chain seq x y z
N MET A 1 -15.56 9.75 0.62
CA MET A 1 -15.57 10.47 1.91
C MET A 1 -15.27 11.94 1.65
N LYS A 2 -15.97 12.90 2.27
CA LYS A 2 -15.63 14.32 2.13
C LYS A 2 -14.33 14.55 2.92
N LYS A 3 -13.28 15.06 2.29
CA LYS A 3 -12.01 15.34 2.97
C LYS A 3 -12.27 16.41 4.04
N ILE A 4 -12.05 16.06 5.30
CA ILE A 4 -12.15 17.01 6.41
C ILE A 4 -10.83 17.77 6.44
N ASP A 5 -10.91 19.10 6.41
CA ASP A 5 -9.74 19.95 6.61
C ASP A 5 -9.37 19.96 8.10
N THR A 6 -8.51 19.02 8.48
CA THR A 6 -8.06 18.83 9.86
C THR A 6 -7.21 20.00 10.35
N GLU A 7 -6.53 20.74 9.47
CA GLU A 7 -5.75 21.93 9.81
C GLU A 7 -6.69 23.09 10.19
N GLN A 8 -7.70 23.36 9.37
CA GLN A 8 -8.70 24.39 9.67
C GLN A 8 -9.48 24.06 10.94
N LEU A 9 -9.78 22.78 11.17
CA LEU A 9 -10.46 22.32 12.38
C LEU A 9 -9.59 22.48 13.64
N ALA A 10 -8.30 22.13 13.54
CA ALA A 10 -7.32 22.35 14.61
C ALA A 10 -7.15 23.84 14.93
N GLY A 11 -7.01 24.68 13.90
CA GLY A 11 -6.94 26.14 14.06
C GLY A 11 -8.17 26.73 14.73
N SER A 12 -9.35 26.22 14.38
CA SER A 12 -10.62 26.64 14.99
C SER A 12 -10.73 26.22 16.46
N ALA A 13 -10.34 25.00 16.79
CA ALA A 13 -10.29 24.52 18.19
C ALA A 13 -9.32 25.37 19.02
N GLN A 14 -8.11 25.63 18.50
CA GLN A 14 -7.10 26.47 19.14
C GLN A 14 -7.65 27.87 19.42
N LYS A 15 -8.33 28.49 18.44
CA LYS A 15 -8.92 29.81 18.57
C LYS A 15 -10.02 29.87 19.63
N SER A 16 -10.86 28.83 19.74
CA SER A 16 -11.84 28.71 20.82
C SER A 16 -11.19 28.68 22.20
N PHE A 17 -10.11 27.92 22.38
CA PHE A 17 -9.38 27.89 23.65
C PHE A 17 -8.69 29.22 23.98
N SER A 18 -8.09 29.88 22.98
CA SER A 18 -7.48 31.20 23.17
C SER A 18 -8.51 32.25 23.59
N LEU A 19 -9.66 32.31 22.89
CA LEU A 19 -10.74 33.25 23.22
C LEU A 19 -11.32 33.02 24.62
N ALA A 20 -11.43 31.75 25.04
CA ALA A 20 -11.89 31.42 26.38
C ALA A 20 -10.97 31.92 27.50
N ARG A 21 -9.67 32.13 27.22
CA ARG A 21 -8.64 32.47 28.22
C ARG A 21 -8.17 33.93 28.17
N ASP A 22 -8.58 34.67 27.15
CA ASP A 22 -8.18 36.05 26.84
C ASP A 22 -8.82 37.10 27.79
N GLY A 23 -9.76 36.70 28.65
CA GLY A 23 -10.33 37.60 29.68
C GLY A 23 -11.26 38.69 29.17
N ARG A 24 -11.30 38.95 27.85
CA ARG A 24 -12.19 39.91 27.19
C ARG A 24 -13.65 39.46 27.08
N LEU A 25 -13.91 38.17 27.29
CA LEU A 25 -15.24 37.55 27.24
C LEU A 25 -15.87 37.46 28.64
N THR A 26 -17.20 37.49 28.71
CA THR A 26 -17.93 37.20 29.97
C THR A 26 -17.73 35.74 30.38
N ALA A 27 -17.94 35.41 31.66
CA ALA A 27 -17.79 34.04 32.17
C ALA A 27 -18.63 33.01 31.39
N THR A 28 -19.85 33.38 31.00
CA THR A 28 -20.73 32.53 30.16
C THR A 28 -20.14 32.31 28.77
N GLN A 29 -19.62 33.37 28.14
CA GLN A 29 -18.98 33.28 26.82
C GLN A 29 -17.70 32.43 26.88
N GLN A 30 -16.89 32.58 27.92
CA GLN A 30 -15.69 31.76 28.13
C GLN A 30 -16.04 30.28 28.25
N THR A 31 -17.06 29.93 29.06
CA THR A 31 -17.54 28.55 29.22
C THR A 31 -18.05 27.96 27.91
N ASN A 32 -18.78 28.75 27.12
CA ASN A 32 -19.24 28.33 25.80
C ASN A 32 -18.07 28.09 24.84
N MET A 33 -17.07 28.96 24.83
CA MET A 33 -15.87 28.78 24.00
C MET A 33 -15.07 27.53 24.39
N LEU A 34 -14.93 27.24 25.69
CA LEU A 34 -14.31 25.99 26.16
C LEU A 34 -15.09 24.77 25.68
N THR A 35 -16.41 24.78 25.82
CA THR A 35 -17.27 23.67 25.40
C THR A 35 -17.17 23.42 23.90
N GLN A 36 -17.19 24.48 23.09
CA GLN A 36 -17.04 24.36 21.64
C GLN A 36 -15.63 23.89 21.26
N GLY A 37 -14.58 24.42 21.90
CA GLY A 37 -13.20 23.97 21.67
C GLY A 37 -13.01 22.49 21.97
N MET A 38 -13.61 21.98 23.05
CA MET A 38 -13.59 20.55 23.38
C MET A 38 -14.32 19.70 22.33
N ARG A 39 -15.49 20.17 21.85
CA ARG A 39 -16.22 19.48 20.76
C ARG A 39 -15.42 19.44 19.47
N LEU A 40 -14.83 20.57 19.06
CA LEU A 40 -13.98 20.64 17.87
C LEU A 40 -12.77 19.71 17.98
N ARG A 41 -12.14 19.64 19.15
CA ARG A 41 -11.03 18.72 19.41
C ARG A 41 -11.44 17.25 19.34
N ALA A 42 -12.62 16.90 19.88
CA ALA A 42 -13.15 15.54 19.76
C ALA A 42 -13.42 15.17 18.29
N SER A 43 -14.03 16.08 17.52
CA SER A 43 -14.24 15.89 16.08
C SER A 43 -12.93 15.73 15.31
N LEU A 44 -11.89 16.48 15.66
CA LEU A 44 -10.56 16.35 15.04
C LEU A 44 -9.95 14.98 15.30
N ILE A 45 -9.97 14.51 16.56
CA ILE A 45 -9.47 13.17 16.92
C ILE A 45 -10.22 12.09 16.14
N SER A 46 -11.55 12.21 16.04
CA SER A 46 -12.37 11.26 15.28
C SER A 46 -12.01 11.26 13.79
N ALA A 47 -11.82 12.43 13.18
CA ALA A 47 -11.45 12.55 11.77
C ALA A 47 -10.08 11.93 11.49
N LEU A 48 -9.07 12.27 12.31
CA LEU A 48 -7.72 11.72 12.19
C LEU A 48 -7.70 10.20 12.40
N SER A 49 -8.49 9.69 13.36
CA SER A 49 -8.56 8.24 13.61
C SER A 49 -9.17 7.48 12.43
N ALA A 50 -10.20 8.05 11.79
CA ALA A 50 -10.80 7.47 10.59
C ALA A 50 -9.82 7.50 9.40
N GLU A 51 -9.14 8.62 9.16
CA GLU A 51 -8.15 8.75 8.10
C GLU A 51 -6.97 7.79 8.29
N PHE A 52 -6.52 7.63 9.54
CA PHE A 52 -5.48 6.66 9.88
C PHE A 52 -5.93 5.23 9.63
N ALA A 53 -7.15 4.87 10.06
CA ALA A 53 -7.70 3.53 9.83
C ALA A 53 -7.84 3.21 8.33
N ASP A 54 -8.32 4.16 7.54
CA ASP A 54 -8.41 4.03 6.07
C ASP A 54 -7.01 3.87 5.45
N SER A 55 -6.03 4.63 5.92
CA SER A 55 -4.64 4.54 5.43
C SER A 55 -4.01 3.19 5.77
N VAL A 56 -4.21 2.67 6.98
CA VAL A 56 -3.75 1.33 7.38
C VAL A 56 -4.36 0.27 6.46
N LYS A 57 -5.67 0.35 6.20
CA LYS A 57 -6.35 -0.58 5.30
C LYS A 57 -5.77 -0.56 3.88
N GLN A 58 -5.48 0.64 3.34
CA GLN A 58 -4.85 0.77 2.02
C GLN A 58 -3.45 0.15 1.98
N VAL A 59 -2.66 0.31 3.05
CA VAL A 59 -1.34 -0.31 3.17
C VAL A 59 -1.45 -1.84 3.22
N ASP A 60 -2.41 -2.37 3.98
CA ASP A 60 -2.65 -3.81 4.06
C ASP A 60 -3.08 -4.39 2.71
N GLU A 61 -3.99 -3.72 1.99
CA GLU A 61 -4.41 -4.10 0.64
C GLU A 61 -3.22 -4.10 -0.34
N ALA A 62 -2.36 -3.08 -0.29
CA ALA A 62 -1.15 -3.02 -1.11
C ALA A 62 -0.17 -4.16 -0.78
N ASN A 63 0.00 -4.49 0.50
CA ASN A 63 0.86 -5.61 0.93
C ASN A 63 0.34 -6.96 0.45
N GLN A 64 -0.98 -7.16 0.45
CA GLN A 64 -1.60 -8.38 -0.10
C GLN A 64 -1.36 -8.49 -1.61
N GLN A 65 -1.50 -7.38 -2.35
CA GLN A 65 -1.22 -7.36 -3.79
C GLN A 65 0.25 -7.66 -4.10
N LEU A 66 1.19 -7.10 -3.34
CA LEU A 66 2.63 -7.40 -3.48
C LEU A 66 2.93 -8.87 -3.19
N THR A 67 2.30 -9.46 -2.17
CA THR A 67 2.45 -10.87 -1.85
C THR A 67 1.97 -11.76 -2.99
N ALA A 68 0.80 -11.45 -3.56
CA ALA A 68 0.28 -12.15 -4.73
C ALA A 68 1.24 -12.03 -5.93
N LEU A 69 1.71 -10.82 -6.24
CA LEU A 69 2.67 -10.58 -7.33
C LEU A 69 3.97 -11.38 -7.16
N ASN A 70 4.50 -11.46 -5.95
CA ASN A 70 5.68 -12.27 -5.64
C ASN A 70 5.43 -13.77 -5.88
N GLY A 71 4.23 -14.26 -5.60
CA GLY A 71 3.80 -15.63 -5.95
C GLY A 71 3.85 -15.86 -7.47
N TRP A 72 3.20 -14.98 -8.24
CA TRP A 72 3.22 -15.04 -9.71
C TRP A 72 4.63 -15.00 -10.30
N LEU A 73 5.51 -14.16 -9.76
CA LEU A 73 6.91 -14.08 -10.19
C LEU A 73 7.66 -15.39 -9.91
N THR A 74 7.41 -16.01 -8.76
CA THR A 74 8.05 -17.29 -8.39
C THR A 74 7.60 -18.43 -9.31
N GLU A 75 6.31 -18.52 -9.61
CA GLU A 75 5.76 -19.48 -10.56
C GLU A 75 6.32 -19.27 -11.96
N THR A 76 6.36 -18.01 -12.41
CA THR A 76 6.93 -17.64 -13.73
C THR A 76 8.40 -18.02 -13.83
N ASN A 77 9.19 -17.75 -12.78
CA ASN A 77 10.61 -18.12 -12.74
C ASN A 77 10.80 -19.65 -12.81
N THR A 78 9.93 -20.40 -12.14
CA THR A 78 9.93 -21.87 -12.19
C THR A 78 9.62 -22.37 -13.61
N ALA A 79 8.60 -21.81 -14.26
CA ALA A 79 8.26 -22.15 -15.63
C ALA A 79 9.39 -21.84 -16.62
N ILE A 80 10.03 -20.67 -16.49
CA ILE A 80 11.20 -20.28 -17.32
C ILE A 80 12.34 -21.29 -17.13
N THR A 81 12.59 -21.72 -15.90
CA THR A 81 13.64 -22.71 -15.60
C THR A 81 13.34 -24.05 -16.30
N HIS A 82 12.10 -24.54 -16.22
CA HIS A 82 11.69 -25.76 -16.90
C HIS A 82 11.78 -25.67 -18.43
N ILE A 83 11.41 -24.52 -19.00
CA ILE A 83 11.55 -24.27 -20.44
C ILE A 83 13.03 -24.31 -20.84
N ALA A 84 13.90 -23.64 -20.08
CA ALA A 84 15.33 -23.63 -20.35
C ALA A 84 15.93 -25.05 -20.32
N ASP A 85 15.53 -25.88 -19.35
CA ASP A 85 16.00 -27.26 -19.28
C ASP A 85 15.45 -28.13 -20.42
N THR A 86 14.20 -27.93 -20.82
CA THR A 86 13.62 -28.60 -21.99
C THR A 86 14.38 -28.26 -23.27
N ILE A 87 14.74 -26.98 -23.46
CA ILE A 87 15.55 -26.52 -24.61
C ILE A 87 16.93 -27.20 -24.60
N LYS A 88 17.60 -27.29 -23.44
CA LYS A 88 18.89 -27.99 -23.32
C LYS A 88 18.78 -29.45 -23.72
N GLN A 89 17.72 -30.14 -23.27
CA GLN A 89 17.49 -31.54 -23.61
C GLN A 89 17.22 -31.73 -25.12
N ALA A 90 16.40 -30.87 -25.71
CA ALA A 90 16.13 -30.89 -27.14
C ALA A 90 17.40 -30.66 -27.97
N ALA A 91 18.25 -29.72 -27.57
CA ALA A 91 19.54 -29.46 -28.22
C ALA A 91 20.48 -30.67 -28.13
N ALA A 92 20.55 -31.32 -26.97
CA ALA A 92 21.33 -32.54 -26.79
C ALA A 92 20.84 -33.69 -27.69
N ALA A 93 19.52 -33.88 -27.77
CA ALA A 93 18.91 -34.87 -28.65
C ALA A 93 19.20 -34.59 -30.13
N ALA A 94 19.06 -33.33 -30.57
CA ALA A 94 19.39 -32.93 -31.94
C ALA A 94 20.85 -33.21 -32.29
N SER A 95 21.79 -32.92 -31.37
CA SER A 95 23.21 -33.24 -31.56
C SER A 95 23.47 -34.75 -31.66
N LEU A 96 22.75 -35.57 -30.88
CA LEU A 96 22.86 -37.02 -30.97
C LEU A 96 22.38 -37.52 -32.35
N VAL A 97 21.23 -37.04 -32.82
CA VAL A 97 20.69 -37.38 -34.15
C VAL A 97 21.68 -37.00 -35.24
N GLU A 98 22.27 -35.81 -35.17
CA GLU A 98 23.29 -35.37 -36.13
C GLU A 98 24.50 -36.32 -36.17
N LYS A 99 24.99 -36.75 -35.00
CA LYS A 99 26.09 -37.73 -34.90
C LYS A 99 25.73 -39.07 -35.52
N LEU A 100 24.52 -39.56 -35.27
CA LEU A 100 24.04 -40.83 -35.83
C LEU A 100 23.92 -40.76 -37.35
N LEU A 101 23.39 -39.66 -37.89
CA LEU A 101 23.29 -39.43 -39.33
C LEU A 101 24.66 -39.39 -40.00
N LYS A 102 25.63 -38.65 -39.42
CA LYS A 102 27.02 -38.63 -39.92
C LYS A 102 27.63 -40.02 -39.96
N LYS A 103 27.41 -40.83 -38.92
CA LYS A 103 27.91 -42.20 -38.85
C LYS A 103 27.26 -43.11 -39.90
N ALA A 104 25.94 -43.01 -40.10
CA ALA A 104 25.24 -43.78 -41.13
C ALA A 104 25.77 -43.48 -42.53
N VAL A 105 26.01 -42.21 -42.85
CA VAL A 105 26.61 -41.80 -44.14
C VAL A 105 28.03 -42.33 -44.31
N SER A 106 28.82 -42.42 -43.24
CA SER A 106 30.21 -42.92 -43.34
C SER A 106 30.36 -44.43 -43.58
N ILE A 107 29.26 -45.19 -43.49
CA ILE A 107 29.25 -46.65 -43.67
C ILE A 107 28.67 -47.04 -45.05
N LEU A 108 28.07 -46.09 -45.76
CA LEU A 108 27.63 -46.23 -47.16
C LEU A 108 28.76 -45.83 -48.11
#